data_AF-A0A1G3HCP0-F1
#
_entry.id   AF-A0A1G3HCP0-F1
#
_cell.length_a   1.000
_cell.length_b   1.000
_cell.length_c   1.000
_cell.angle_alpha   90.00
_cell.angle_beta   90.00
_cell.angle_gamma   90.00
#
_symmetry.space_group_name_H-M   'P 1'
#
loop_
_entity.id
_entity.type
_entity.pdbx_description
1 polymer ?
#
loop_
_entity_poly.entity_id
_entity_poly.type
_entity_poly.pdbx_seq_one_letter_code
_entity_poly.pdbx_strand_id
1 'polypeptide(L)'
;MLHLIDRIRSECTERGKVDNCNDCGANRKGVCHGNIEQMIRSFVETTLKHNLIELMFMEDRVPSAHRLAHNQAHMDIAQQLKAIRVVFSEDGNCVLAIEGIDHIHDTLLAHFKDYDQQLEAYLIEAALAPQP
;
A
#
# COMPACT_ATOMS: atom_id res chain seq x y z
N MET A 1 5.06 0.86 6.34
CA MET A 1 3.85 0.42 5.61
C MET A 1 3.66 -1.09 5.69
N LEU A 2 4.69 -1.91 5.45
CA LEU A 2 4.61 -3.38 5.50
C LEU A 2 4.05 -3.94 6.83
N HIS A 3 4.45 -3.40 7.98
CA HIS A 3 3.88 -3.84 9.26
C HIS A 3 2.36 -3.61 9.40
N LEU A 4 1.78 -2.62 8.70
CA LEU A 4 0.32 -2.44 8.68
C LEU A 4 -0.37 -3.55 7.88
N ILE A 5 0.26 -4.02 6.80
CA ILE A 5 -0.22 -5.14 5.99
C ILE A 5 -0.29 -6.40 6.86
N ASP A 6 0.77 -6.70 7.63
CA ASP A 6 0.80 -7.88 8.50
C ASP A 6 -0.28 -7.82 9.60
N ARG A 7 -0.51 -6.63 10.17
CA ARG A 7 -1.62 -6.45 11.13
C ARG A 7 -2.98 -6.67 10.48
N ILE A 8 -3.24 -6.08 9.31
CA ILE A 8 -4.50 -6.28 8.57
C ILE A 8 -4.75 -7.76 8.30
N ARG A 9 -3.73 -8.51 7.86
CA ARG A 9 -3.80 -9.95 7.63
C ARG A 9 -4.19 -10.73 8.90
N SER A 10 -3.62 -10.35 10.04
CA SER A 10 -3.83 -11.05 11.31
C SER A 10 -5.23 -10.90 11.90
N GLU A 11 -6.01 -9.93 11.42
CA GLU A 11 -7.30 -9.58 12.01
C GLU A 11 -8.44 -10.50 11.55
N CYS A 12 -8.24 -11.25 10.45
CA CYS A 12 -9.16 -12.29 10.02
C CYS A 12 -8.55 -13.69 10.21
N THR A 13 -9.06 -14.43 11.19
CA THR A 13 -8.63 -15.82 11.51
C THR A 13 -9.45 -16.90 10.79
N GLU A 14 -10.46 -16.49 10.03
CA GLU A 14 -11.30 -17.38 9.21
C GLU A 14 -10.91 -17.35 7.73
N ARG A 15 -9.85 -16.62 7.39
CA ARG A 15 -9.28 -16.59 6.05
C ARG A 15 -8.89 -18.00 5.60
N GLY A 16 -9.29 -18.38 4.39
CA GLY A 16 -9.10 -19.73 3.83
C GLY A 16 -10.06 -20.78 4.38
N LYS A 17 -10.97 -20.41 5.28
CA LYS A 17 -12.09 -21.27 5.75
C LYS A 17 -13.44 -20.75 5.26
N VAL A 18 -13.56 -19.44 5.04
CA VAL A 18 -14.74 -18.79 4.46
C VAL A 18 -14.31 -17.84 3.36
N ASP A 19 -15.14 -17.74 2.31
CA ASP A 19 -14.92 -16.85 1.17
C ASP A 19 -15.64 -15.50 1.36
N ASN A 20 -16.63 -15.45 2.26
CA ASN A 20 -17.40 -14.24 2.53
C ASN A 20 -17.61 -14.02 4.04
N CYS A 21 -17.50 -12.77 4.48
CA CYS A 21 -17.80 -12.38 5.86
C CYS A 21 -19.25 -12.61 6.29
N ASN A 22 -20.18 -12.86 5.36
CA ASN A 22 -21.56 -13.27 5.66
C ASN A 22 -21.65 -14.65 6.32
N ASP A 23 -20.62 -15.49 6.17
CA ASP A 23 -20.55 -16.81 6.79
C ASP A 23 -20.00 -16.76 8.23
N CYS A 24 -19.59 -15.57 8.70
CA CYS A 24 -19.11 -15.35 10.06
C CYS A 24 -20.24 -15.01 11.03
N GLY A 25 -20.11 -15.42 12.30
CA GLY A 25 -21.02 -15.03 13.36
C GLY A 25 -21.13 -13.50 13.52
N ALA A 26 -22.35 -12.98 13.72
CA ALA A 26 -22.67 -11.55 13.67
C ALA A 26 -21.79 -10.66 14.58
N ASN A 27 -21.50 -11.09 15.81
CA ASN A 27 -20.61 -10.34 16.72
C ASN A 27 -19.18 -10.23 16.20
N ARG A 28 -18.68 -11.27 15.54
CA ARG A 28 -17.33 -11.29 14.96
C ARG A 28 -17.24 -10.39 13.74
N LYS A 29 -18.30 -10.38 12.91
CA LYS A 29 -18.40 -9.54 11.71
C LYS A 29 -18.27 -8.05 12.06
N GLY A 30 -18.99 -7.56 13.07
CA GLY A 30 -18.95 -6.14 13.47
C GLY A 30 -17.59 -5.67 13.97
N VAL A 31 -16.95 -6.44 14.85
CA VAL A 31 -15.63 -6.09 15.42
C VAL A 31 -14.53 -6.15 14.36
N CYS A 32 -14.51 -7.23 13.56
CA CYS A 32 -13.58 -7.43 12.46
C CYS A 32 -13.67 -6.29 11.43
N HIS A 33 -14.89 -5.94 11.04
CA HIS A 33 -15.13 -4.89 10.04
C HIS A 33 -14.57 -3.54 10.46
N GLY A 34 -14.91 -3.06 11.67
CA GLY A 34 -14.45 -1.74 12.13
C GLY A 34 -12.93 -1.65 12.24
N ASN A 35 -12.27 -2.69 12.77
CA ASN A 35 -10.81 -2.74 12.87
C ASN A 35 -10.15 -2.72 11.50
N ILE A 36 -10.57 -3.63 10.61
CA ILE A 36 -10.00 -3.79 9.27
C ILE A 36 -10.22 -2.52 8.44
N GLU A 37 -11.40 -1.92 8.49
CA GLU A 37 -11.69 -0.65 7.82
C GLU A 37 -10.70 0.45 8.25
N GLN A 38 -10.54 0.62 9.56
CA GLN A 38 -9.64 1.64 10.10
C GLN A 38 -8.20 1.40 9.67
N MET A 39 -7.72 0.15 9.72
CA MET A 39 -6.36 -0.18 9.33
C MET A 39 -6.13 -0.04 7.83
N ILE A 40 -7.08 -0.44 6.98
CA ILE A 40 -7.02 -0.21 5.53
C ILE A 40 -6.94 1.28 5.24
N ARG A 41 -7.77 2.10 5.90
CA ARG A 41 -7.70 3.57 5.74
C ARG A 41 -6.31 4.10 6.11
N SER A 42 -5.78 3.70 7.27
CA SER A 42 -4.43 4.11 7.70
C SER A 42 -3.33 3.63 6.76
N PHE A 43 -3.45 2.42 6.22
CA PHE A 43 -2.53 1.88 5.22
C PHE A 43 -2.55 2.70 3.93
N VAL A 44 -3.73 2.99 3.40
CA VAL A 44 -3.90 3.84 2.20
C VAL A 44 -3.29 5.23 2.42
N GLU A 45 -3.63 5.89 3.53
CA GLU A 45 -3.12 7.22 3.83
C GLU A 45 -1.59 7.25 3.98
N THR A 46 -1.03 6.27 4.68
CA THR A 46 0.43 6.19 4.89
C THR A 46 1.15 5.94 3.57
N THR A 47 0.59 5.09 2.71
CA THR A 47 1.19 4.75 1.41
C THR A 47 1.14 5.95 0.46
N LEU A 48 0.01 6.64 0.34
CA LEU A 48 -0.08 7.84 -0.49
C LEU A 48 0.82 8.98 0.01
N LYS A 49 0.99 9.12 1.34
CA LYS A 49 1.94 10.09 1.91
C LYS A 49 3.39 9.76 1.55
N HIS A 50 3.77 8.48 1.58
CA HIS A 50 5.10 8.05 1.16
C HIS A 50 5.35 8.39 -0.31
N ASN A 51 4.42 8.04 -1.21
CA ASN A 51 4.55 8.36 -2.64
C ASN A 51 4.72 9.87 -2.89
N LEU A 52 3.98 10.70 -2.15
CA LEU A 52 4.09 12.16 -2.24
C LEU A 52 5.46 12.67 -1.76
N ILE A 53 5.96 12.13 -0.65
CA ILE A 53 7.27 12.50 -0.11
C ILE A 53 8.35 12.17 -1.14
N GLU A 54 8.36 10.97 -1.69
CA GLU A 54 9.36 10.58 -2.69
C GLU A 54 9.30 11.44 -3.95
N LEU A 55 8.09 11.78 -4.42
CA LEU A 55 7.91 12.70 -5.53
C LEU A 55 8.61 14.05 -5.27
N MET A 56 8.45 14.61 -4.06
CA MET A 56 9.13 15.84 -3.66
C MET A 56 10.65 15.65 -3.53
N PHE A 57 11.11 14.45 -3.17
CA PHE A 57 12.53 14.16 -3.06
C PHE A 57 13.21 13.97 -4.42
N MET A 58 12.48 13.48 -5.41
CA MET A 58 12.98 13.24 -6.77
C MET A 58 13.22 14.51 -7.59
N GLU A 59 12.50 15.60 -7.29
CA GLU A 59 12.62 16.85 -8.06
C GLU A 59 14.07 17.36 -8.05
N ASP A 60 14.58 17.62 -9.25
CA ASP A 60 15.95 18.07 -9.59
C ASP A 60 17.15 17.26 -9.07
N ARG A 61 16.92 16.16 -8.35
CA ARG A 61 17.97 15.30 -7.77
C ARG A 61 18.11 13.94 -8.43
N VAL A 62 17.13 13.55 -9.26
CA VAL A 62 17.03 12.19 -9.80
C VAL A 62 16.84 12.24 -11.33
N PRO A 63 17.48 11.33 -12.09
CA PRO A 63 17.35 11.29 -13.55
C PRO A 63 15.90 11.20 -14.01
N SER A 64 15.56 11.97 -15.06
CA SER A 64 14.18 12.08 -15.57
C SER A 64 13.54 10.73 -15.90
N ALA A 65 14.30 9.82 -16.50
CA ALA A 65 13.82 8.48 -16.84
C ALA A 65 13.36 7.69 -15.60
N HIS A 66 14.13 7.74 -14.51
CA HIS A 66 13.77 7.07 -13.26
C HIS A 66 12.55 7.74 -12.63
N ARG A 67 12.51 9.08 -12.57
CA ARG A 67 11.35 9.81 -12.03
C ARG A 67 10.04 9.46 -12.74
N LEU A 68 10.06 9.40 -14.07
CA LEU A 68 8.87 9.05 -14.85
C LEU A 68 8.39 7.63 -14.57
N ALA A 69 9.31 6.66 -14.52
CA ALA A 69 8.98 5.27 -14.24
C ALA A 69 8.49 5.07 -12.80
N HIS A 70 9.17 5.67 -11.81
CA HIS A 70 8.79 5.62 -10.40
C HIS A 70 7.39 6.24 -10.18
N ASN A 71 7.13 7.40 -10.79
CA ASN A 71 5.83 8.05 -10.71
C ASN A 71 4.71 7.23 -11.34
N GLN A 72 4.98 6.52 -12.45
CA GLN A 72 4.00 5.60 -13.02
C GLN A 72 3.70 4.44 -12.05
N ALA A 73 4.73 3.85 -11.44
CA ALA A 73 4.53 2.80 -10.44
C ALA A 73 3.72 3.30 -9.22
N HIS A 74 3.94 4.54 -8.78
CA HIS A 74 3.10 5.18 -7.75
C HIS A 74 1.64 5.31 -8.16
N MET A 75 1.35 5.62 -9.43
CA MET A 75 -0.02 5.69 -9.93
C MET A 75 -0.69 4.32 -9.95
N ASP A 76 0.05 3.28 -10.34
CA ASP A 76 -0.46 1.90 -10.36
C ASP A 76 -0.80 1.43 -8.94
N ILE A 77 0.07 1.69 -7.96
CA ILE A 77 -0.19 1.43 -6.53
C ILE A 77 -1.43 2.21 -6.06
N ALA A 78 -1.54 3.49 -6.40
CA ALA A 78 -2.67 4.33 -6.01
C ALA A 78 -4.01 3.79 -6.56
N GLN A 79 -4.00 3.22 -7.77
CA GLN A 79 -5.18 2.57 -8.35
C GLN A 79 -5.57 1.31 -7.57
N GLN A 80 -4.61 0.47 -7.20
CA GLN A 80 -4.88 -0.71 -6.37
C GLN A 80 -5.44 -0.32 -4.99
N LEU A 81 -4.86 0.70 -4.35
CA LEU A 81 -5.34 1.24 -3.07
C LEU A 81 -6.79 1.76 -3.18
N LYS A 82 -7.13 2.41 -4.30
CA LYS A 82 -8.50 2.85 -4.57
C LYS A 82 -9.46 1.67 -4.75
N ALA A 83 -9.05 0.63 -5.48
CA ALA A 83 -9.87 -0.56 -5.72
C ALA A 83 -10.28 -1.25 -4.42
N ILE A 84 -9.35 -1.41 -3.46
CA ILE A 84 -9.67 -1.99 -2.14
C ILE A 84 -10.72 -1.17 -1.40
N ARG A 85 -10.62 0.16 -1.44
CA ARG A 85 -11.60 1.03 -0.77
C ARG A 85 -13.00 0.87 -1.36
N VAL A 86 -13.11 0.69 -2.69
CA VAL A 86 -14.39 0.45 -3.37
C VAL A 86 -14.98 -0.88 -2.93
N VAL A 87 -14.20 -1.97 -3.03
CA VAL A 87 -14.61 -3.32 -2.61
C VAL A 87 -15.11 -3.33 -1.16
N PHE A 88 -14.37 -2.68 -0.27
CA PHE A 88 -14.74 -2.60 1.14
C PHE A 88 -16.03 -1.81 1.36
N SER A 89 -16.22 -0.69 0.64
CA SER A 89 -17.40 0.16 0.79
C SER A 89 -18.69 -0.44 0.24
N GLU A 90 -18.61 -1.34 -0.75
CA GLU A 90 -19.78 -1.93 -1.41
C GLU A 90 -20.26 -3.23 -0.76
N ASP A 91 -19.35 -4.13 -0.37
CA ASP A 91 -19.68 -5.48 0.10
C ASP A 91 -19.39 -5.66 1.62
N GLY A 92 -18.59 -4.79 2.23
CA GLY A 92 -18.12 -4.96 3.61
C GLY A 92 -17.33 -6.27 3.82
N ASN A 93 -16.90 -6.90 2.72
CA ASN A 93 -16.26 -8.20 2.74
C ASN A 93 -14.78 -8.05 3.05
N CYS A 94 -14.45 -8.25 4.32
CA CYS A 94 -13.09 -8.14 4.83
C CYS A 94 -12.15 -9.20 4.24
N VAL A 95 -12.65 -10.36 3.78
CA VAL A 95 -11.82 -11.40 3.16
C VAL A 95 -11.27 -10.90 1.83
N LEU A 96 -12.14 -10.41 0.94
CA LEU A 96 -11.74 -9.83 -0.35
C LEU A 96 -10.84 -8.61 -0.18
N ALA A 97 -11.11 -7.78 0.83
CA ALA A 97 -10.25 -6.64 1.11
C ALA A 97 -8.84 -7.05 1.53
N ILE A 98 -8.70 -8.10 2.36
CA ILE A 98 -7.38 -8.65 2.73
C ILE A 98 -6.67 -9.26 1.52
N GLU A 99 -7.38 -9.90 0.60
CA GLU A 99 -6.78 -10.41 -0.64
C GLU A 99 -6.23 -9.28 -1.53
N GLY A 100 -6.97 -8.17 -1.65
CA GLY A 100 -6.47 -6.97 -2.30
C GLY A 100 -5.21 -6.44 -1.62
N ILE A 101 -5.15 -6.46 -0.28
CA ILE A 101 -3.98 -6.03 0.49
C ILE A 101 -2.76 -6.93 0.19
N ASP A 102 -2.95 -8.22 -0.06
CA ASP A 102 -1.86 -9.12 -0.46
C ASP A 102 -1.30 -8.77 -1.83
N HIS A 103 -2.16 -8.46 -2.80
CA HIS A 103 -1.69 -8.03 -4.11
C HIS A 103 -0.90 -6.71 -4.04
N ILE A 104 -1.34 -5.77 -3.20
CA ILE A 104 -0.59 -4.53 -2.97
C ILE A 104 0.74 -4.80 -2.27
N HIS A 105 0.79 -5.76 -1.34
CA HIS A 105 2.04 -6.14 -0.69
C HIS A 105 3.10 -6.59 -1.71
N ASP A 106 2.72 -7.45 -2.64
CA ASP A 106 3.63 -7.94 -3.68
C ASP A 106 4.06 -6.79 -4.61
N THR A 107 3.14 -5.90 -4.95
CA THR A 107 3.44 -4.69 -5.73
C THR A 107 4.41 -3.77 -4.99
N LEU A 108 4.26 -3.58 -3.67
CA LEU A 108 5.16 -2.76 -2.86
C LEU A 108 6.56 -3.39 -2.73
N LEU A 109 6.65 -4.72 -2.63
CA LEU A 109 7.94 -5.41 -2.61
C LEU A 109 8.67 -5.27 -3.96
N ALA A 110 7.95 -5.39 -5.06
CA ALA A 110 8.50 -5.14 -6.39
C ALA A 110 8.92 -3.66 -6.54
N HIS A 111 8.07 -2.73 -6.10
CA HIS A 111 8.34 -1.30 -6.14
C HIS A 111 9.64 -0.94 -5.39
N PHE A 112 9.79 -1.46 -4.17
CA PHE A 112 10.98 -1.26 -3.37
C PHE A 112 12.25 -1.71 -4.09
N LYS A 113 12.22 -2.93 -4.66
CA LYS A 113 13.36 -3.52 -5.34
C LYS A 113 13.71 -2.79 -6.64
N ASP A 114 12.69 -2.47 -7.44
CA ASP A 114 12.88 -2.00 -8.80
C ASP A 114 13.06 -0.48 -8.88
N TYR A 115 12.61 0.27 -7.85
CA TYR A 115 12.65 1.73 -7.83
C TYR A 115 13.31 2.29 -6.56
N ASP A 116 12.79 2.03 -5.36
CA ASP A 116 13.23 2.72 -4.13
C ASP A 116 14.72 2.52 -3.81
N GLN A 117 15.25 1.31 -4.04
CA GLN A 117 16.68 1.03 -3.86
C GLN A 117 17.56 1.89 -4.77
N GLN A 118 17.12 2.12 -6.01
CA GLN A 118 17.85 2.97 -6.94
C GLN A 118 17.65 4.46 -6.60
N LEU A 119 16.44 4.84 -6.17
CA LEU A 119 16.14 6.18 -5.68
C LEU A 119 17.06 6.57 -4.51
N GLU A 120 17.23 5.69 -3.53
CA GLU A 120 18.14 5.91 -2.39
C GLU A 120 19.56 6.23 -2.85
N ALA A 121 20.09 5.46 -3.82
CA ALA A 121 21.42 5.70 -4.36
C ALA A 121 21.54 7.09 -5.02
N TYR A 122 20.55 7.50 -5.82
CA TYR A 122 20.54 8.84 -6.43
C TYR A 122 20.47 9.96 -5.39
N LEU A 123 19.65 9.81 -4.35
CA LEU A 123 19.50 10.83 -3.31
C LEU A 123 20.78 10.97 -2.46
N ILE A 124 21.48 9.86 -2.18
CA ILE A 124 22.78 9.88 -1.51
C ILE A 124 23.82 10.60 -2.38
N GLU A 125 23.90 10.26 -3.66
CA GLU A 125 24.83 10.91 -4.60
C GLU A 125 24.56 12.42 -4.70
N ALA A 126 23.29 12.82 -4.84
CA ALA A 126 22.88 14.22 -4.89
C ALA A 126 23.18 14.97 -3.58
N ALA A 127 23.12 14.31 -2.42
CA ALA A 127 23.46 14.92 -1.13
C ALA A 127 24.97 15.10 -0.93
N LEU A 128 25.80 14.27 -1.57
CA LEU A 128 27.26 14.34 -1.51
C LEU A 128 27.86 15.29 -2.56
N ALA A 129 27.11 15.61 -3.61
CA ALA A 129 27.55 16.55 -4.63
C ALA A 129 27.72 17.95 -4.03
N PRO A 130 28.83 18.66 -4.34
CA PRO A 130 29.00 20.04 -3.90
C PRO A 130 27.88 20.89 -4.49
N GLN A 131 27.16 21.61 -3.63
CA GLN A 131 26.12 22.53 -4.10
C GLN A 131 26.77 23.66 -4.90
N PRO A 132 26.17 24.09 -6.03
CA PRO A 132 26.64 25.23 -6.80
C PRO A 132 26.54 26.55 -6.01
#